data_AF-D2VKM7-F1
#
_entry.id   AF-D2VKM7-F1
#
_cell.length_a   1.000
_cell.length_b   1.000
_cell.length_c   1.000
_cell.angle_alpha   90.00
_cell.angle_beta   90.00
_cell.angle_gamma   90.00
#
_symmetry.space_group_name_H-M   'P 1'
#
loop_
_entity.id
_entity.type
_entity.pdbx_description
1 polymer ?
#
loop_
_entity_poly.entity_id
_entity_poly.type
_entity_poly.pdbx_seq_one_letter_code
_entity_poly.pdbx_strand_id
1 'polypeptide(L)'
;MPFAWLKRGSGQEEIDLEDVPLNQWSSKQLTKFLKQHKKKIELENKDITKLREERWNGLSMLSAKVEDLEKLGLASGSAHALYTTIHEVINSQVQRNLLNLSNNRISVNINTASSDISTSDSNIGSSSSAGHSLTIISNGGGSGEGKHSSLEFSSSSPGTSVNQHQLNYIQTIIQKQQGKLSVPNLKDEQIETSGAVTTKTGADLAAIPAEDDIRLAHDLNNPGELVEVSHGRKSAGGGLQILTLASSSTSNASSLESAVKDCPAWKVDQLTAQQTQAFENAVEKVQSLKYPIKPELIDVLAQDLVIVDRFKYKFLNPDRLKQRGDGGRHDTFLKIKLVITEMDTEVFHRICRRFANTFSTTVRNSRWGMFHTALIIGPWYLEWNDSSLSTVRKKSSSKAVFAVDIAKIEGQREVNEVIDSVAQLCTVWNGYKLYENDSCNCQHFVIDMLEYLGLGDSFENVLERFPPLKEYINKLKKRGVCDMAYYVDDRIAKAIKESTQTSRALKELVKNKKVTFASHKLLDEFVSFIMQNFPLFITNRQQEYELLKAFDRAFWLRSQSSQTEDDETVQPMVDMHTQECKCPFNKNNQPITEVNNSIVGIDYDVGNYTTHFPKPSVNA
;
A
#
# COMPACT_ATOMS: atom_id res chain seq x y z
N MET A 1 31.46 -31.54 44.19
CA MET A 1 30.36 -32.36 43.63
C MET A 1 29.51 -31.47 42.73
N PRO A 2 29.31 -31.82 41.44
CA PRO A 2 28.56 -31.01 40.50
C PRO A 2 27.07 -31.40 40.46
N PHE A 3 26.21 -30.38 40.31
CA PHE A 3 24.80 -30.53 40.00
C PHE A 3 24.64 -30.94 38.53
N ALA A 4 24.49 -32.24 38.29
CA ALA A 4 23.73 -32.74 37.16
C ALA A 4 22.23 -32.56 37.47
N TRP A 5 21.39 -32.57 36.42
CA TRP A 5 19.91 -32.50 36.42
C TRP A 5 19.30 -31.12 36.10
N LEU A 6 19.36 -30.73 34.82
CA LEU A 6 18.24 -30.10 34.13
C LEU A 6 18.40 -30.21 32.60
N LYS A 7 18.19 -31.41 32.04
CA LYS A 7 17.80 -31.55 30.62
C LYS A 7 16.27 -31.45 30.56
N ARG A 8 15.73 -30.24 30.36
CA ARG A 8 14.34 -30.08 29.91
C ARG A 8 14.27 -30.50 28.45
N GLY A 9 13.71 -31.67 28.18
CA GLY A 9 13.28 -32.04 26.84
C GLY A 9 12.16 -31.10 26.42
N SER A 10 12.41 -30.26 25.42
CA SER A 10 11.35 -29.53 24.72
C SER A 10 10.57 -30.55 23.89
N GLY A 11 9.58 -31.21 24.51
CA GLY A 11 8.57 -31.98 23.81
C GLY A 11 7.66 -31.01 23.05
N GLN A 12 8.14 -30.47 21.93
CA GLN A 12 7.24 -29.91 20.94
C GLN A 12 6.51 -31.10 20.34
N GLU A 13 5.21 -31.19 20.60
CA GLU A 13 4.33 -32.12 19.87
C GLU A 13 4.57 -31.90 18.38
N GLU A 14 4.97 -32.99 17.71
CA GLU A 14 5.25 -32.94 16.29
C GLU A 14 3.92 -32.80 15.56
N ILE A 15 3.53 -31.55 15.26
CA ILE A 15 2.35 -31.26 14.45
C ILE A 15 2.53 -31.95 13.10
N ASP A 16 1.60 -32.84 12.77
CA ASP A 16 1.48 -33.40 11.43
C ASP A 16 1.06 -32.27 10.49
N LEU A 17 1.92 -31.95 9.53
CA LEU A 17 1.69 -30.85 8.62
C LEU A 17 0.52 -31.12 7.69
N GLU A 18 0.19 -32.39 7.44
CA GLU A 18 -0.93 -32.76 6.58
C GLU A 18 -2.29 -32.41 7.19
N ASP A 19 -2.38 -32.24 8.50
CA ASP A 19 -3.59 -31.80 9.21
C ASP A 19 -3.76 -30.27 9.24
N VAL A 20 -2.73 -29.52 8.83
CA VAL A 20 -2.79 -28.06 8.70
C VAL A 20 -3.15 -27.70 7.25
N PRO A 21 -4.22 -26.93 6.97
CA PRO A 21 -4.57 -26.54 5.61
C PRO A 21 -3.39 -25.94 4.85
N LEU A 22 -3.17 -26.39 3.60
CA LEU A 22 -1.99 -26.01 2.81
C LEU A 22 -1.90 -24.49 2.63
N ASN A 23 -3.02 -23.79 2.45
CA ASN A 23 -3.04 -22.32 2.37
C ASN A 23 -2.54 -21.61 3.64
N GLN A 24 -2.40 -22.31 4.76
CA GLN A 24 -1.88 -21.78 6.03
C GLN A 24 -0.42 -22.16 6.29
N TRP A 25 0.23 -22.94 5.41
CA TRP A 25 1.62 -23.32 5.62
C TRP A 25 2.55 -22.13 5.45
N SER A 26 3.30 -21.82 6.50
CA SER A 26 4.46 -20.93 6.44
C SER A 26 5.59 -21.55 5.60
N SER A 27 6.53 -20.71 5.14
CA SER A 27 7.73 -21.18 4.44
C SER A 27 8.56 -22.18 5.27
N LYS A 28 8.53 -22.08 6.62
CA LYS A 28 9.18 -23.04 7.52
C LYS A 28 8.48 -24.40 7.50
N GLN A 29 7.14 -24.42 7.54
CA GLN A 29 6.35 -25.65 7.45
C GLN A 29 6.52 -26.31 6.09
N LEU A 30 6.44 -25.55 5.00
CA LEU A 30 6.75 -26.07 3.67
C LEU A 30 8.18 -26.64 3.60
N THR A 31 9.17 -25.94 4.15
CA THR A 31 10.55 -26.46 4.22
C THR A 31 10.64 -27.76 5.01
N LYS A 32 9.90 -27.90 6.12
CA LYS A 32 9.85 -29.13 6.92
C LYS A 32 9.22 -30.27 6.12
N PHE A 33 8.09 -30.02 5.45
CA PHE A 33 7.42 -30.96 4.56
C PHE A 33 8.36 -31.43 3.43
N LEU A 34 9.00 -30.49 2.72
CA LEU A 34 9.94 -30.81 1.63
C LEU A 34 11.12 -31.67 2.11
N LYS A 35 11.60 -31.46 3.35
CA LYS A 35 12.64 -32.30 3.94
C LYS A 35 12.15 -33.70 4.26
N GLN A 36 10.93 -33.85 4.76
CA GLN A 36 10.32 -35.15 5.05
C GLN A 36 10.07 -35.96 3.77
N HIS A 37 9.64 -35.31 2.69
CA HIS A 37 9.35 -35.94 1.39
C HIS A 37 10.51 -35.87 0.39
N LYS A 38 11.69 -35.40 0.81
CA LYS A 38 12.84 -35.14 -0.07
C LYS A 38 13.18 -36.32 -0.99
N LYS A 39 13.17 -37.54 -0.46
CA LYS A 39 13.48 -38.76 -1.23
C LYS A 39 12.43 -39.08 -2.29
N LYS A 40 11.15 -38.84 -1.99
CA LYS A 40 10.02 -39.08 -2.92
C LYS A 40 10.03 -38.08 -4.08
N ILE A 41 10.40 -36.83 -3.79
CA ILE A 41 10.37 -35.72 -4.76
C ILE A 41 11.69 -35.61 -5.55
N GLU A 42 12.71 -36.38 -5.18
CA GLU A 42 14.06 -36.26 -5.75
C GLU A 42 14.60 -34.82 -5.67
N LEU A 43 14.31 -34.11 -4.57
CA LEU A 43 14.83 -32.76 -4.34
C LEU A 43 16.21 -32.80 -3.70
N GLU A 44 17.10 -31.92 -4.14
CA GLU A 44 18.36 -31.68 -3.46
C GLU A 44 18.19 -30.64 -2.33
N ASN A 45 19.15 -30.57 -1.40
CA ASN A 45 19.10 -29.55 -0.32
C ASN A 45 19.20 -28.12 -0.88
N LYS A 46 19.85 -27.94 -2.03
CA LYS A 46 19.97 -26.65 -2.72
C LYS A 46 18.60 -26.14 -3.20
N ASP A 47 17.74 -27.04 -3.68
CA ASP A 47 16.41 -26.69 -4.19
C ASP A 47 15.48 -26.25 -3.06
N ILE A 48 15.50 -26.97 -1.94
CA ILE A 48 14.76 -26.59 -0.72
C ILE A 48 15.25 -25.23 -0.20
N THR A 49 16.56 -25.00 -0.23
CA THR A 49 17.15 -23.72 0.18
C THR A 49 16.68 -22.59 -0.72
N LYS A 50 16.63 -22.82 -2.04
CA LYS A 50 16.17 -21.85 -3.03
C LYS A 50 14.68 -21.52 -2.88
N LEU A 51 13.82 -22.51 -2.69
CA LEU A 51 12.39 -22.30 -2.41
C LEU A 51 12.19 -21.47 -1.13
N ARG A 52 13.00 -21.73 -0.09
CA ARG A 52 12.98 -20.95 1.16
C ARG A 52 13.49 -19.52 0.97
N GLU A 53 14.56 -19.32 0.21
CA GLU A 53 15.11 -18.00 -0.12
C GLU A 53 14.11 -17.15 -0.91
N GLU A 54 13.39 -17.77 -1.84
CA GLU A 54 12.27 -17.16 -2.59
C GLU A 54 10.97 -17.12 -1.79
N ARG A 55 11.01 -17.50 -0.51
CA ARG A 55 9.89 -17.44 0.45
C ARG A 55 8.63 -18.17 0.00
N TRP A 56 8.78 -19.25 -0.76
CA TRP A 56 7.66 -20.11 -1.09
C TRP A 56 6.99 -20.63 0.18
N ASN A 57 5.67 -20.58 0.18
CA ASN A 57 4.80 -21.02 1.26
C ASN A 57 3.65 -21.87 0.66
N GLY A 58 2.72 -22.34 1.48
CA GLY A 58 1.67 -23.21 0.96
C GLY A 58 0.66 -22.51 0.04
N LEU A 59 0.46 -21.19 0.19
CA LEU A 59 -0.32 -20.41 -0.76
C LEU A 59 0.37 -20.33 -2.13
N SER A 60 1.69 -20.12 -2.16
CA SER A 60 2.48 -20.18 -3.40
C SER A 60 2.33 -21.55 -4.09
N MET A 61 2.32 -22.63 -3.30
CA MET A 61 2.20 -23.99 -3.82
C MET A 61 0.81 -24.32 -4.37
N LEU A 62 -0.25 -23.65 -3.91
CA LEU A 62 -1.61 -23.83 -4.43
C LEU A 62 -1.79 -23.30 -5.85
N SER A 63 -1.07 -22.24 -6.21
CA SER A 63 -1.15 -21.60 -7.52
C SER A 63 0.01 -21.96 -8.47
N ALA A 64 1.02 -22.66 -7.95
CA ALA A 64 2.22 -23.02 -8.68
C ALA A 64 1.93 -23.91 -9.89
N LYS A 65 2.60 -23.63 -11.01
CA LYS A 65 2.69 -24.56 -12.14
C LYS A 65 4.07 -25.19 -12.19
N VAL A 66 4.20 -26.29 -12.92
CA VAL A 66 5.49 -26.97 -13.12
C VAL A 66 6.52 -26.00 -13.71
N GLU A 67 6.12 -25.15 -14.66
CA GLU A 67 7.01 -24.19 -15.32
C GLU A 67 7.55 -23.14 -14.34
N ASP A 68 6.81 -22.81 -13.28
CA ASP A 68 7.25 -21.87 -12.26
C ASP A 68 8.37 -22.46 -11.41
N LEU A 69 8.27 -23.77 -11.10
CA LEU A 69 9.30 -24.53 -10.39
C LEU A 69 10.55 -24.73 -11.26
N GLU A 70 10.39 -24.97 -12.55
CA GLU A 70 11.52 -25.06 -13.50
C GLU A 70 12.22 -23.71 -13.70
N LYS A 71 11.50 -22.59 -13.73
CA LYS A 71 12.10 -21.24 -13.75
C LYS A 71 12.89 -20.93 -12.49
N LEU A 72 12.52 -21.55 -11.37
CA LEU A 72 13.33 -21.57 -10.15
C LEU A 72 14.53 -22.51 -10.24
N GLY A 73 14.81 -23.11 -11.40
CA GLY A 73 15.98 -23.94 -11.62
C GLY A 73 15.91 -25.31 -10.95
N LEU A 74 14.71 -25.79 -10.58
CA LEU A 74 14.52 -27.19 -10.24
C LEU A 74 14.65 -28.01 -11.53
N ALA A 75 15.23 -29.21 -11.43
CA ALA A 75 15.21 -30.15 -12.54
C ALA A 75 13.76 -30.50 -12.88
N SER A 76 13.45 -30.67 -14.17
CA SER A 76 12.07 -30.91 -14.66
C SER A 76 11.40 -32.11 -13.97
N GLY A 77 12.17 -33.19 -13.72
CA GLY A 77 11.68 -34.34 -12.96
C GLY A 77 11.30 -34.00 -11.52
N SER A 78 12.17 -33.30 -10.78
CA SER A 78 11.90 -32.86 -9.41
C SER A 78 10.75 -31.84 -9.33
N ALA A 79 10.62 -30.96 -10.34
CA ALA A 79 9.52 -29.99 -10.43
C ALA A 79 8.17 -30.70 -10.61
N HIS A 80 8.07 -31.67 -11.52
CA HIS A 80 6.88 -32.50 -11.69
C HIS A 80 6.57 -33.31 -10.43
N ALA A 81 7.56 -33.99 -9.85
CA ALA A 81 7.36 -34.79 -8.64
C ALA A 81 6.88 -33.93 -7.46
N LEU A 82 7.37 -32.68 -7.35
CA LEU A 82 6.96 -31.73 -6.32
C LEU A 82 5.51 -31.31 -6.54
N TYR A 83 5.18 -30.91 -7.77
CA TYR A 83 3.83 -30.53 -8.16
C TYR A 83 2.82 -31.66 -7.88
N THR A 84 3.13 -32.89 -8.30
CA THR A 84 2.29 -34.07 -8.04
C THR A 84 2.12 -34.31 -6.54
N THR A 85 3.20 -34.25 -5.76
CA THR A 85 3.14 -34.47 -4.30
C THR A 85 2.30 -33.40 -3.60
N ILE A 86 2.39 -32.13 -4.00
CA ILE A 86 1.54 -31.06 -3.48
C ILE A 86 0.08 -31.28 -3.86
N HIS A 87 -0.21 -31.69 -5.10
CA HIS A 87 -1.57 -32.01 -5.53
C HIS A 87 -2.18 -33.19 -4.77
N GLU A 88 -1.39 -34.19 -4.38
CA GLU A 88 -1.83 -35.26 -3.48
C GLU A 88 -2.23 -34.72 -2.10
N VAL A 89 -1.44 -33.79 -1.53
CA VAL A 89 -1.78 -33.12 -0.25
C VAL A 89 -3.08 -32.32 -0.39
N ILE A 90 -3.22 -31.55 -1.47
CA ILE A 90 -4.44 -30.78 -1.78
C ILE A 90 -5.65 -31.71 -1.82
N ASN A 91 -5.58 -32.80 -2.60
CA ASN A 91 -6.68 -33.76 -2.73
C ASN A 91 -7.02 -34.42 -1.38
N SER A 92 -6.02 -34.81 -0.61
CA SER A 92 -6.18 -35.39 0.73
C SER A 92 -6.85 -34.41 1.71
N GLN A 93 -6.47 -33.13 1.68
CA GLN A 93 -7.05 -32.10 2.54
C GLN A 93 -8.46 -31.70 2.12
N VAL A 94 -8.76 -31.70 0.82
CA VAL A 94 -10.14 -31.50 0.31
C VAL A 94 -11.04 -32.65 0.76
N GLN A 95 -10.59 -33.90 0.65
CA GLN A 95 -11.34 -35.07 1.13
C GLN A 95 -11.62 -35.03 2.64
N ARG A 96 -10.69 -34.46 3.42
CA ARG A 96 -10.84 -34.25 4.87
C ARG A 96 -11.60 -32.98 5.25
N ASN A 97 -12.07 -32.19 4.28
CA ASN A 97 -12.69 -30.87 4.49
C ASN A 97 -11.78 -29.85 5.20
N LEU A 98 -10.45 -30.03 5.13
CA LEU A 98 -9.47 -29.08 5.66
C LEU A 98 -9.22 -27.91 4.71
N LEU A 99 -9.32 -28.17 3.40
CA LEU A 99 -9.12 -27.17 2.35
C LEU A 99 -10.39 -27.02 1.51
N ASN A 100 -11.02 -25.85 1.56
CA ASN A 100 -12.20 -25.56 0.75
C ASN A 100 -11.82 -24.84 -0.55
N LEU A 101 -11.87 -25.56 -1.67
CA LEU A 101 -11.55 -25.04 -3.01
C LEU A 101 -12.77 -24.51 -3.77
N SER A 102 -13.93 -24.33 -3.12
CA SER A 102 -15.22 -24.20 -3.81
C SER A 102 -15.42 -22.96 -4.70
N ASN A 103 -14.48 -22.02 -4.80
CA ASN A 103 -14.72 -20.75 -5.50
C ASN A 103 -13.83 -20.46 -6.72
N ASN A 104 -12.91 -21.34 -7.14
CA ASN A 104 -12.12 -21.15 -8.36
C ASN A 104 -11.82 -22.49 -9.05
N ARG A 105 -12.70 -22.97 -9.93
CA ARG A 105 -12.46 -24.19 -10.72
C ARG A 105 -11.56 -23.88 -11.93
N ILE A 106 -10.29 -24.31 -11.84
CA ILE A 106 -9.53 -24.79 -13.01
C ILE A 106 -9.85 -26.27 -13.15
N SER A 107 -10.56 -26.66 -14.20
CA SER A 107 -10.81 -28.07 -14.53
C SER A 107 -9.52 -28.69 -15.11
N VAL A 108 -8.86 -29.55 -14.35
CA VAL A 108 -7.80 -30.43 -14.88
C VAL A 108 -8.45 -31.74 -15.32
N ASN A 109 -8.43 -31.98 -16.63
CA ASN A 109 -8.89 -33.22 -17.24
C ASN A 109 -7.71 -34.22 -17.24
N ILE A 110 -7.76 -35.23 -16.37
CA ILE A 110 -6.77 -36.31 -16.35
C ILE A 110 -7.34 -37.47 -17.17
N ASN A 111 -6.99 -37.51 -18.46
CA ASN A 111 -7.12 -38.74 -19.26
C ASN A 111 -5.77 -39.45 -19.27
N THR A 112 -5.67 -40.53 -18.50
CA THR A 112 -4.64 -41.56 -18.64
C THR A 112 -4.85 -42.29 -19.96
N ALA A 113 -3.96 -42.07 -20.93
CA ALA A 113 -3.90 -42.83 -22.17
C ALA A 113 -3.26 -44.20 -21.93
N SER A 114 -4.05 -45.26 -22.10
CA SER A 114 -3.53 -46.61 -22.37
C SER A 114 -3.24 -46.71 -23.87
N SER A 115 -2.03 -47.16 -24.20
CA SER A 115 -1.57 -47.42 -25.55
C SER A 115 -2.35 -48.58 -26.18
N ASP A 116 -2.86 -48.39 -27.40
CA ASP A 116 -3.00 -49.47 -28.36
C ASP A 116 -2.82 -48.98 -29.80
N ILE A 117 -2.13 -49.83 -30.56
CA ILE A 117 -1.67 -49.69 -31.94
C ILE A 117 -2.77 -50.19 -32.89
N SER A 118 -3.14 -49.41 -33.92
CA SER A 118 -3.43 -49.94 -35.27
C SER A 118 -3.74 -48.85 -36.32
N THR A 119 -2.82 -48.75 -37.28
CA THR A 119 -2.95 -48.62 -38.75
C THR A 119 -4.17 -47.97 -39.46
N SER A 120 -3.77 -47.22 -40.51
CA SER A 120 -4.31 -47.08 -41.88
C SER A 120 -5.38 -46.02 -42.23
N ASP A 121 -4.91 -45.09 -43.07
CA ASP A 121 -5.41 -44.67 -44.39
C ASP A 121 -6.69 -43.83 -44.58
N SER A 122 -6.41 -42.57 -44.96
CA SER A 122 -6.81 -41.91 -46.23
C SER A 122 -8.18 -41.22 -46.38
N ASN A 123 -8.05 -40.03 -47.00
CA ASN A 123 -8.91 -39.38 -48.01
C ASN A 123 -10.02 -38.38 -47.63
N ILE A 124 -9.76 -37.15 -48.11
CA ILE A 124 -10.56 -36.30 -49.04
C ILE A 124 -12.02 -36.00 -48.68
N GLY A 125 -12.37 -34.71 -48.69
CA GLY A 125 -13.74 -34.32 -49.04
C GLY A 125 -14.21 -32.96 -48.53
N SER A 126 -14.03 -31.95 -49.35
CA SER A 126 -14.69 -30.64 -49.33
C SER A 126 -16.22 -30.76 -49.39
N SER A 127 -16.96 -29.89 -48.70
CA SER A 127 -18.05 -29.07 -49.31
C SER A 127 -18.83 -28.22 -48.30
N SER A 128 -19.06 -26.99 -48.75
CA SER A 128 -20.10 -25.99 -48.39
C SER A 128 -21.46 -26.50 -47.91
N SER A 129 -22.14 -25.72 -47.06
CA SER A 129 -23.33 -24.90 -47.45
C SER A 129 -24.12 -24.37 -46.23
N ALA A 130 -24.75 -23.19 -46.44
CA ALA A 130 -25.97 -22.62 -45.85
C ALA A 130 -26.20 -22.71 -44.32
N GLY A 131 -26.47 -21.64 -43.56
CA GLY A 131 -27.31 -20.49 -43.90
C GLY A 131 -28.76 -20.73 -43.44
N HIS A 132 -29.04 -20.58 -42.14
CA HIS A 132 -30.42 -20.43 -41.64
C HIS A 132 -30.50 -19.39 -40.51
N SER A 133 -31.15 -18.28 -40.86
CA SER A 133 -31.69 -17.27 -39.96
C SER A 133 -33.06 -17.73 -39.47
N LEU A 134 -33.33 -17.62 -38.17
CA LEU A 134 -34.62 -17.94 -37.56
C LEU A 134 -35.13 -16.71 -36.78
N THR A 135 -36.10 -16.05 -37.38
CA THR A 135 -37.03 -15.10 -36.76
C THR A 135 -38.12 -15.91 -36.05
N ILE A 136 -38.42 -15.60 -34.79
CA ILE A 136 -39.67 -16.05 -34.14
C ILE A 136 -40.46 -14.83 -33.67
N ILE A 137 -41.70 -14.80 -34.15
CA ILE A 137 -42.76 -13.83 -33.90
C ILE A 137 -43.53 -14.22 -32.63
N SER A 138 -44.02 -13.17 -31.97
CA SER A 138 -44.97 -13.10 -30.86
C SER A 138 -46.31 -13.86 -31.02
N ASN A 139 -46.80 -14.39 -29.91
CA ASN A 139 -48.20 -14.44 -29.42
C ASN A 139 -48.19 -15.34 -28.17
N GLY A 140 -48.94 -15.17 -27.08
CA GLY A 140 -50.07 -14.33 -26.73
C GLY A 140 -50.82 -15.08 -25.61
N GLY A 141 -51.31 -14.35 -24.58
CA GLY A 141 -52.44 -14.72 -23.72
C GLY A 141 -52.32 -15.93 -22.77
N GLY A 142 -52.51 -15.68 -21.47
CA GLY A 142 -52.74 -16.75 -20.48
C GLY A 142 -52.84 -16.26 -19.06
N SER A 143 -54.04 -15.85 -18.66
CA SER A 143 -54.47 -15.61 -17.28
C SER A 143 -54.44 -16.91 -16.45
N GLY A 144 -53.91 -16.86 -15.23
CA GLY A 144 -54.00 -17.96 -14.27
C GLY A 144 -53.60 -17.53 -12.87
N GLU A 145 -54.59 -17.38 -12.00
CA GLU A 145 -54.45 -17.24 -10.55
C GLU A 145 -53.72 -18.44 -9.94
N GLY A 146 -52.74 -18.19 -9.08
CA GLY A 146 -51.98 -19.24 -8.40
C GLY A 146 -51.37 -18.74 -7.09
N LYS A 147 -51.85 -19.32 -5.98
CA LYS A 147 -51.51 -19.04 -4.59
C LYS A 147 -50.00 -19.07 -4.31
N HIS A 148 -49.48 -18.02 -3.68
CA HIS A 148 -48.13 -18.02 -3.10
C HIS A 148 -48.11 -18.79 -1.77
N SER A 149 -47.45 -19.95 -1.78
CA SER A 149 -46.92 -20.62 -0.59
C SER A 149 -45.50 -20.12 -0.33
N SER A 150 -45.30 -19.45 0.81
CA SER A 150 -44.00 -19.04 1.34
C SER A 150 -43.20 -20.25 1.80
N LEU A 151 -42.11 -20.55 1.11
CA LEU A 151 -41.05 -21.46 1.55
C LEU A 151 -39.91 -20.60 2.12
N GLU A 152 -39.77 -20.63 3.44
CA GLU A 152 -38.62 -20.08 4.15
C GLU A 152 -37.38 -20.93 3.82
N PHE A 153 -36.43 -20.35 3.09
CA PHE A 153 -35.07 -20.86 2.97
C PHE A 153 -34.19 -20.14 3.98
N SER A 154 -33.80 -20.85 5.04
CA SER A 154 -32.78 -20.45 5.99
C SER A 154 -31.42 -20.45 5.28
N SER A 155 -30.95 -19.26 4.89
CA SER A 155 -29.58 -19.04 4.45
C SER A 155 -28.68 -18.93 5.68
N SER A 156 -27.81 -19.93 5.85
CA SER A 156 -26.69 -19.86 6.79
C SER A 156 -25.53 -19.11 6.12
N SER A 157 -25.27 -17.89 6.58
CA SER A 157 -24.20 -17.03 6.05
C SER A 157 -22.80 -17.51 6.49
N PRO A 158 -21.81 -17.61 5.57
CA PRO A 158 -20.42 -17.88 5.91
C PRO A 158 -19.69 -16.55 6.19
N GLY A 159 -19.56 -16.17 7.47
CA GLY A 159 -19.08 -14.83 7.88
C GLY A 159 -17.81 -14.76 8.73
N THR A 160 -17.07 -15.85 8.94
CA THR A 160 -15.99 -15.89 9.97
C THR A 160 -14.56 -16.08 9.44
N SER A 161 -14.35 -16.35 8.15
CA SER A 161 -13.01 -16.73 7.65
C SER A 161 -12.02 -15.57 7.52
N VAL A 162 -12.49 -14.35 7.21
CA VAL A 162 -11.62 -13.19 6.95
C VAL A 162 -10.91 -12.73 8.23
N ASN A 163 -11.62 -12.69 9.37
CA ASN A 163 -11.07 -12.26 10.65
C ASN A 163 -9.96 -13.19 11.17
N GLN A 164 -10.08 -14.51 10.98
CA GLN A 164 -9.08 -15.45 11.49
C GLN A 164 -7.75 -15.34 10.74
N HIS A 165 -7.79 -15.14 9.41
CA HIS A 165 -6.59 -14.95 8.61
C HIS A 165 -5.80 -13.71 9.05
N GLN A 166 -6.51 -12.60 9.25
CA GLN A 166 -5.94 -11.34 9.74
C GLN A 166 -5.29 -11.50 11.13
N LEU A 167 -5.99 -12.14 12.07
CA LEU A 167 -5.42 -12.43 13.40
C LEU A 167 -4.17 -13.30 13.33
N ASN A 168 -4.18 -14.35 12.51
CA ASN A 168 -3.02 -15.23 12.33
C ASN A 168 -1.83 -14.48 11.70
N TYR A 169 -2.09 -13.57 10.76
CA TYR A 169 -1.06 -12.74 10.14
C TYR A 169 -0.40 -11.79 11.16
N ILE A 170 -1.20 -11.13 12.01
CA ILE A 170 -0.67 -10.28 13.10
C ILE A 170 0.15 -11.09 14.09
N GLN A 171 -0.36 -12.24 14.54
CA GLN A 171 0.39 -13.10 15.45
C GLN A 171 1.72 -13.53 14.84
N THR A 172 1.74 -13.83 13.54
CA THR A 172 2.97 -14.14 12.80
C THR A 172 3.95 -12.97 12.78
N ILE A 173 3.46 -11.74 12.60
CA ILE A 173 4.30 -10.52 12.65
C ILE A 173 4.93 -10.36 14.04
N ILE A 174 4.13 -10.49 15.10
CA ILE A 174 4.57 -10.30 16.49
C ILE A 174 5.59 -11.38 16.88
N GLN A 175 5.27 -12.65 16.62
CA GLN A 175 6.16 -13.78 16.95
C GLN A 175 7.52 -13.68 16.23
N LYS A 176 7.55 -13.22 14.97
CA LYS A 176 8.81 -13.03 14.22
C LYS A 176 9.74 -12.02 14.88
N GLN A 177 9.21 -11.01 15.58
CA GLN A 177 10.02 -9.95 16.20
C GLN A 177 10.45 -10.29 17.63
N GLN A 178 9.62 -11.00 18.39
CA GLN A 178 9.99 -11.46 19.74
C GLN A 178 11.25 -12.35 19.73
N GLY A 179 11.53 -13.05 18.62
CA GLY A 179 12.77 -13.82 18.45
C GLY A 179 14.03 -13.00 18.14
N LYS A 180 13.91 -11.71 17.78
CA LYS A 180 15.06 -10.84 17.42
C LYS A 180 15.46 -9.87 18.53
N LEU A 181 14.56 -9.54 19.45
CA LEU A 181 14.77 -8.54 20.51
C LEU A 181 15.53 -9.06 21.75
N SER A 182 16.33 -10.13 21.61
CA SER A 182 17.24 -10.52 22.69
C SER A 182 18.46 -9.60 22.70
N VAL A 183 18.39 -8.54 23.52
CA VAL A 183 19.52 -7.66 23.82
C VAL A 183 20.66 -8.52 24.40
N PRO A 184 21.91 -8.40 23.90
CA PRO A 184 23.05 -9.04 24.52
C PRO A 184 23.20 -8.50 25.95
N ASN A 185 23.16 -9.39 26.93
CA ASN A 185 23.37 -9.08 28.33
C ASN A 185 24.85 -8.65 28.50
N LEU A 186 25.10 -7.33 28.52
CA LEU A 186 26.40 -6.75 28.86
C LEU A 186 26.66 -7.04 30.34
N LYS A 187 27.46 -8.08 30.60
CA LYS A 187 28.00 -8.35 31.94
C LYS A 187 29.08 -7.33 32.26
N ASP A 188 29.03 -6.84 33.49
CA ASP A 188 30.05 -6.03 34.15
C ASP A 188 31.46 -6.59 33.91
N GLU A 189 32.30 -5.82 33.22
CA GLU A 189 33.75 -6.02 33.21
C GLU A 189 34.42 -4.89 34.01
N GLN A 190 35.29 -5.33 34.91
CA GLN A 190 36.04 -4.55 35.87
C GLN A 190 37.01 -3.59 35.18
N ILE A 191 37.07 -2.38 35.72
CA ILE A 191 38.01 -1.33 35.32
C ILE A 191 39.41 -1.71 35.79
N GLU A 192 40.29 -2.07 34.85
CA GLU A 192 41.73 -1.88 35.01
C GLU A 192 42.27 -0.97 33.91
N THR A 193 42.93 0.09 34.36
CA THR A 193 43.57 1.15 33.60
C THR A 193 44.81 0.66 32.85
N SER A 194 44.86 0.82 31.53
CA SER A 194 46.00 1.42 30.81
C SER A 194 45.85 1.33 29.28
N GLY A 195 46.25 2.41 28.59
CA GLY A 195 46.86 2.31 27.25
C GLY A 195 45.96 2.47 26.03
N ALA A 196 45.90 3.71 25.52
CA ALA A 196 45.77 4.10 24.11
C ALA A 196 44.81 3.29 23.21
N VAL A 197 43.60 3.80 22.99
CA VAL A 197 42.69 3.35 21.93
C VAL A 197 42.26 4.53 21.07
N THR A 198 42.57 4.41 19.79
CA THR A 198 42.10 5.22 18.67
C THR A 198 40.57 5.19 18.63
N THR A 199 39.93 6.33 18.88
CA THR A 199 38.48 6.50 18.78
C THR A 199 38.04 6.42 17.32
N LYS A 200 37.58 5.23 16.88
CA LYS A 200 36.68 5.12 15.74
C LYS A 200 35.30 5.53 16.20
N THR A 201 34.97 6.79 15.98
CA THR A 201 33.59 7.28 16.02
C THR A 201 32.80 6.59 14.91
N GLY A 202 31.88 5.70 15.29
CA GLY A 202 30.82 5.24 14.41
C GLY A 202 29.93 6.44 14.10
N ALA A 203 30.00 6.94 12.88
CA ALA A 203 29.17 8.05 12.43
C ALA A 203 27.78 7.51 12.05
N ASP A 204 26.76 8.03 12.75
CA ASP A 204 25.35 7.80 12.50
C ASP A 204 24.95 8.04 11.04
N LEU A 205 24.15 7.12 10.52
CA LEU A 205 23.46 7.19 9.23
C LEU A 205 22.33 8.22 9.31
N ALA A 206 22.42 9.29 8.54
CA ALA A 206 21.42 10.37 8.54
C ALA A 206 20.20 10.04 7.65
N ALA A 207 19.07 9.82 8.32
CA ALA A 207 17.75 10.46 8.23
C ALA A 207 17.29 11.11 6.91
N ILE A 208 16.00 10.86 6.62
CA ILE A 208 15.09 11.68 5.78
C ILE A 208 15.08 13.13 6.34
N PRO A 209 14.74 14.20 5.58
CA PRO A 209 14.93 15.57 6.04
C PRO A 209 14.23 15.82 7.38
N ALA A 210 14.88 16.62 8.23
CA ALA A 210 14.39 17.07 9.53
C ALA A 210 12.92 17.50 9.55
N GLU A 211 12.41 17.96 8.41
CA GLU A 211 11.07 18.53 8.23
C GLU A 211 9.93 17.53 8.41
N ASP A 212 10.10 16.26 8.03
CA ASP A 212 9.05 15.26 8.23
C ASP A 212 8.94 14.87 9.71
N ASP A 213 10.05 14.87 10.46
CA ASP A 213 10.03 14.74 11.92
C ASP A 213 9.47 16.00 12.61
N ILE A 214 9.75 17.23 12.10
CA ILE A 214 9.11 18.46 12.60
C ILE A 214 7.61 18.33 12.45
N ARG A 215 7.18 17.99 11.23
CA ARG A 215 5.76 17.88 10.88
C ARG A 215 5.11 16.76 11.65
N LEU A 216 5.79 15.64 11.82
CA LEU A 216 5.30 14.55 12.67
C LEU A 216 5.12 15.04 14.10
N ALA A 217 6.16 15.61 14.71
CA ALA A 217 6.04 16.13 16.07
C ALA A 217 4.97 17.23 16.17
N HIS A 218 4.82 18.08 15.15
CA HIS A 218 3.78 19.10 15.09
C HIS A 218 2.38 18.47 14.98
N ASP A 219 2.16 17.54 14.06
CA ASP A 219 0.89 16.85 13.83
C ASP A 219 0.50 16.00 15.06
N LEU A 220 1.48 15.44 15.77
CA LEU A 220 1.28 14.70 17.02
C LEU A 220 1.02 15.63 18.22
N ASN A 221 1.65 16.81 18.27
CA ASN A 221 1.42 17.80 19.34
C ASN A 221 0.12 18.60 19.15
N ASN A 222 -0.30 18.85 17.90
CA ASN A 222 -1.44 19.70 17.56
C ASN A 222 -2.48 19.00 16.65
N PRO A 223 -3.00 17.82 17.02
CA PRO A 223 -3.89 17.04 16.14
C PRO A 223 -5.24 17.73 15.87
N GLY A 224 -5.63 18.68 16.72
CA GLY A 224 -6.88 19.45 16.63
C GLY A 224 -6.77 20.81 15.96
N GLU A 225 -5.57 21.35 15.75
CA GLU A 225 -5.41 22.67 15.13
C GLU A 225 -5.59 22.52 13.61
N LEU A 226 -6.84 22.70 13.17
CA LEU A 226 -7.14 22.96 11.77
C LEU A 226 -6.46 24.29 11.44
N VAL A 227 -5.39 24.22 10.63
CA VAL A 227 -4.95 25.40 9.89
C VAL A 227 -6.10 25.77 8.95
N GLU A 228 -6.97 26.68 9.41
CA GLU A 228 -7.85 27.42 8.53
C GLU A 228 -6.97 28.21 7.57
N VAL A 229 -6.79 27.66 6.36
CA VAL A 229 -6.41 28.50 5.23
C VAL A 229 -7.65 29.32 4.90
N SER A 230 -7.80 30.44 5.61
CA SER A 230 -8.72 31.48 5.18
C SER A 230 -8.31 31.87 3.76
N HIS A 231 -9.16 31.54 2.79
CA HIS A 231 -8.98 32.00 1.41
C HIS A 231 -9.31 33.48 1.37
N GLY A 232 -8.42 34.29 1.94
CA GLY A 232 -8.51 35.74 1.90
C GLY A 232 -8.31 36.21 0.47
N ARG A 233 -9.39 36.64 -0.19
CA ARG A 233 -9.32 37.46 -1.41
C ARG A 233 -8.43 38.66 -1.11
N LYS A 234 -7.18 38.65 -1.60
CA LYS A 234 -6.31 39.82 -1.58
C LYS A 234 -6.86 40.84 -2.56
N SER A 235 -7.60 41.81 -2.04
CA SER A 235 -7.89 43.06 -2.75
C SER A 235 -6.58 43.82 -2.95
N ALA A 236 -6.33 44.25 -4.18
CA ALA A 236 -5.16 45.02 -4.55
C ALA A 236 -5.23 46.43 -3.90
N GLY A 237 -4.22 46.77 -3.10
CA GLY A 237 -4.04 48.11 -2.55
C GLY A 237 -2.79 48.19 -1.67
N GLY A 238 -1.75 48.84 -2.17
CA GLY A 238 -0.47 48.98 -1.49
C GLY A 238 -0.50 49.92 -0.28
N GLY A 239 0.55 49.85 0.53
CA GLY A 239 0.80 50.82 1.61
C GLY A 239 1.59 50.23 2.76
N LEU A 240 2.90 50.48 2.76
CA LEU A 240 3.79 50.25 3.89
C LEU A 240 3.41 51.21 5.03
N GLN A 241 2.97 50.72 6.19
CA GLN A 241 3.02 51.47 7.46
C GLN A 241 3.38 50.57 8.63
N ILE A 242 4.37 51.03 9.37
CA ILE A 242 4.79 50.61 10.71
C ILE A 242 3.82 51.24 11.72
N LEU A 243 3.29 50.48 12.69
CA LEU A 243 3.13 50.85 14.13
C LEU A 243 2.14 49.94 14.88
N THR A 244 2.60 49.49 16.06
CA THR A 244 1.96 49.54 17.39
C THR A 244 0.70 48.74 17.71
N LEU A 245 0.88 47.88 18.72
CA LEU A 245 -0.11 47.24 19.58
C LEU A 245 -1.14 48.24 20.13
N ALA A 246 -2.40 48.05 19.75
CA ALA A 246 -3.53 48.44 20.57
C ALA A 246 -4.68 47.44 20.36
N SER A 247 -5.12 46.88 21.48
CA SER A 247 -6.27 46.02 21.66
C SER A 247 -7.57 46.71 21.23
N SER A 248 -8.33 46.06 20.36
CA SER A 248 -9.77 46.29 20.22
C SER A 248 -10.50 45.00 19.88
N SER A 249 -11.41 44.67 20.77
CA SER A 249 -12.38 43.58 20.81
C SER A 249 -13.39 43.59 19.66
N THR A 250 -14.04 42.43 19.48
CA THR A 250 -15.29 42.12 18.76
C THR A 250 -15.22 41.72 17.28
N SER A 251 -15.09 40.41 17.05
CA SER A 251 -16.05 39.65 16.25
C SER A 251 -16.07 38.18 16.69
N ASN A 252 -17.25 37.73 17.13
CA ASN A 252 -17.53 36.36 17.59
C ASN A 252 -17.54 35.38 16.41
N ALA A 253 -16.38 35.05 15.86
CA ALA A 253 -16.22 33.78 15.18
C ALA A 253 -15.97 32.74 16.28
N SER A 254 -17.04 32.07 16.75
CA SER A 254 -16.90 30.86 17.54
C SER A 254 -16.13 29.86 16.68
N SER A 255 -14.82 29.76 16.90
CA SER A 255 -14.02 28.67 16.37
C SER A 255 -14.80 27.39 16.68
N LEU A 256 -15.19 26.64 15.65
CA LEU A 256 -15.71 25.29 15.86
C LEU A 256 -14.60 24.50 16.54
N GLU A 257 -14.59 24.56 17.86
CA GLU A 257 -13.74 23.75 18.71
C GLU A 257 -14.01 22.32 18.27
N SER A 258 -12.96 21.63 17.82
CA SER A 258 -13.05 20.26 17.32
C SER A 258 -13.92 19.45 18.27
N ALA A 259 -15.09 19.01 17.80
CA ALA A 259 -16.07 18.31 18.64
C ALA A 259 -15.52 16.99 19.24
N VAL A 260 -14.35 16.54 18.76
CA VAL A 260 -13.70 15.33 19.23
C VAL A 260 -12.83 15.62 20.45
N LYS A 261 -13.34 15.20 21.62
CA LYS A 261 -12.66 15.27 22.92
C LYS A 261 -11.34 14.47 22.91
N ASP A 262 -10.28 15.00 23.52
CA ASP A 262 -9.05 14.22 23.70
C ASP A 262 -9.22 13.08 24.74
N CYS A 263 -8.61 11.93 24.45
CA CYS A 263 -8.62 10.78 25.33
C CYS A 263 -7.40 10.83 26.27
N PRO A 264 -7.56 10.96 27.60
CA PRO A 264 -6.43 10.98 28.52
C PRO A 264 -5.69 9.63 28.51
N ALA A 265 -4.40 9.63 28.87
CA ALA A 265 -3.65 8.39 29.04
C ALA A 265 -4.31 7.49 30.08
N TRP A 266 -4.44 6.21 29.75
CA TRP A 266 -4.80 5.17 30.70
C TRP A 266 -3.61 4.87 31.60
N LYS A 267 -3.89 4.35 32.79
CA LYS A 267 -2.80 3.88 33.66
C LYS A 267 -2.21 2.59 33.09
N VAL A 268 -0.91 2.38 33.31
CA VAL A 268 -0.19 1.20 32.77
C VAL A 268 -0.77 -0.12 33.30
N ASP A 269 -1.31 -0.14 34.52
CA ASP A 269 -1.99 -1.30 35.13
C ASP A 269 -3.35 -1.61 34.50
N GLN A 270 -3.87 -0.73 33.63
CA GLN A 270 -5.09 -0.95 32.85
C GLN A 270 -4.80 -1.50 31.45
N LEU A 271 -3.53 -1.67 31.10
CA LEU A 271 -3.09 -2.22 29.82
C LEU A 271 -2.91 -3.73 29.93
N THR A 272 -3.32 -4.45 28.90
CA THR A 272 -2.94 -5.87 28.76
C THR A 272 -1.43 -6.00 28.63
N ALA A 273 -0.83 -7.14 28.99
CA ALA A 273 0.62 -7.35 28.88
C ALA A 273 1.17 -7.07 27.47
N GLN A 274 0.41 -7.42 26.42
CA GLN A 274 0.76 -7.12 25.04
C GLN A 274 0.71 -5.62 24.74
N GLN A 275 -0.28 -4.90 25.27
CA GLN A 275 -0.36 -3.44 25.12
C GLN A 275 0.74 -2.73 25.91
N THR A 276 1.10 -3.21 27.10
CA THR A 276 2.22 -2.68 27.89
C THR A 276 3.53 -2.77 27.11
N GLN A 277 3.83 -3.94 26.53
CA GLN A 277 5.04 -4.09 25.70
C GLN A 277 5.03 -3.16 24.48
N ALA A 278 3.91 -3.09 23.75
CA ALA A 278 3.80 -2.20 22.59
C ALA A 278 3.94 -0.72 22.99
N PHE A 279 3.35 -0.34 24.13
CA PHE A 279 3.44 1.00 24.72
C PHE A 279 4.87 1.36 25.07
N GLU A 280 5.61 0.51 25.76
CA GLU A 280 7.03 0.74 26.10
C GLU A 280 7.89 0.96 24.85
N ASN A 281 7.73 0.11 23.83
CA ASN A 281 8.42 0.26 22.56
C ASN A 281 8.05 1.57 21.84
N ALA A 282 6.78 1.98 21.90
CA ALA A 282 6.34 3.24 21.30
C ALA A 282 6.84 4.47 22.07
N VAL A 283 6.93 4.41 23.41
CA VAL A 283 7.54 5.47 24.22
C VAL A 283 8.99 5.71 23.80
N GLU A 284 9.78 4.65 23.63
CA GLU A 284 11.16 4.76 23.18
C GLU A 284 11.25 5.46 21.80
N LYS A 285 10.41 5.04 20.85
CA LYS A 285 10.34 5.66 19.52
C LYS A 285 9.96 7.14 19.58
N VAL A 286 8.93 7.48 20.35
CA VAL A 286 8.46 8.86 20.53
C VAL A 286 9.54 9.73 21.19
N GLN A 287 10.28 9.19 22.17
CA GLN A 287 11.40 9.89 22.80
C GLN A 287 12.60 10.07 21.87
N SER A 288 12.78 9.15 20.92
CA SER A 288 13.84 9.22 19.90
C SER A 288 13.55 10.17 18.74
N LEU A 289 12.34 10.75 18.68
CA LEU A 289 11.98 11.72 17.65
C LEU A 289 12.93 12.90 17.69
N LYS A 290 13.35 13.35 16.51
CA LYS A 290 14.26 14.48 16.34
C LYS A 290 13.75 15.77 17.00
N TYR A 291 12.43 15.93 17.03
CA TYR A 291 11.76 17.03 17.70
C TYR A 291 11.16 16.51 18.99
N PRO A 292 11.68 16.96 20.15
CA PRO A 292 11.26 16.41 21.42
C PRO A 292 9.78 16.72 21.67
N ILE A 293 9.02 15.68 22.00
CA ILE A 293 7.65 15.80 22.46
C ILE A 293 7.68 16.19 23.94
N LYS A 294 6.73 17.03 24.36
CA LYS A 294 6.62 17.42 25.77
C LYS A 294 6.41 16.17 26.64
N PRO A 295 7.14 16.00 27.75
CA PRO A 295 7.08 14.79 28.58
C PRO A 295 5.65 14.38 28.97
N GLU A 296 4.79 15.35 29.27
CA GLU A 296 3.39 15.12 29.65
C GLU A 296 2.50 14.56 28.54
N LEU A 297 2.94 14.61 27.27
CA LEU A 297 2.20 14.10 26.11
C LEU A 297 2.70 12.74 25.62
N ILE A 298 3.89 12.30 26.06
CA ILE A 298 4.52 11.07 25.56
C ILE A 298 3.63 9.85 25.82
N ASP A 299 3.11 9.70 27.03
CA ASP A 299 2.29 8.54 27.39
C ASP A 299 0.97 8.52 26.61
N VAL A 300 0.32 9.68 26.46
CA VAL A 300 -0.93 9.82 25.70
C VAL A 300 -0.69 9.42 24.25
N LEU A 301 0.38 9.95 23.65
CA LEU A 301 0.73 9.73 22.27
C LEU A 301 1.13 8.27 22.00
N ALA A 302 1.96 7.68 22.85
CA ALA A 302 2.36 6.28 22.72
C ALA A 302 1.14 5.35 22.79
N GLN A 303 0.18 5.61 23.68
CA GLN A 303 -1.07 4.85 23.74
C GLN A 303 -1.95 5.07 22.50
N ASP A 304 -2.07 6.31 22.01
CA ASP A 304 -2.79 6.61 20.76
C ASP A 304 -2.19 5.86 19.57
N LEU A 305 -0.87 5.64 19.56
CA LEU A 305 -0.15 4.96 18.48
C LEU A 305 -0.25 3.43 18.51
N VAL A 306 -0.50 2.79 19.66
CA VAL A 306 -0.42 1.33 19.82
C VAL A 306 -1.70 0.64 20.30
N ILE A 307 -2.70 1.40 20.73
CA ILE A 307 -4.00 0.85 21.13
C ILE A 307 -5.00 1.09 20.01
N VAL A 308 -5.53 0.00 19.43
CA VAL A 308 -6.36 0.04 18.20
C VAL A 308 -7.51 1.03 18.29
N ASP A 309 -8.29 1.00 19.37
CA ASP A 309 -9.44 1.91 19.51
C ASP A 309 -9.01 3.37 19.66
N ARG A 310 -7.88 3.62 20.34
CA ARG A 310 -7.32 4.98 20.44
C ARG A 310 -6.78 5.45 19.09
N PHE A 311 -6.10 4.59 18.35
CA PHE A 311 -5.60 4.90 17.01
C PHE A 311 -6.75 5.26 16.07
N LYS A 312 -7.82 4.46 16.04
CA LYS A 312 -9.04 4.77 15.27
C LYS A 312 -9.63 6.11 15.65
N TYR A 313 -9.84 6.33 16.95
CA TYR A 313 -10.47 7.54 17.46
C TYR A 313 -9.64 8.82 17.22
N LYS A 314 -8.31 8.70 17.30
CA LYS A 314 -7.40 9.83 17.13
C LYS A 314 -7.13 10.14 15.66
N PHE A 315 -6.82 9.11 14.86
CA PHE A 315 -6.24 9.28 13.53
C PHE A 315 -7.20 8.92 12.40
N LEU A 316 -8.13 7.98 12.61
CA LEU A 316 -9.07 7.51 11.59
C LEU A 316 -10.53 7.89 11.88
N ASN A 317 -10.75 8.92 12.70
CA ASN A 317 -12.10 9.39 13.04
C ASN A 317 -12.61 10.38 11.98
N PRO A 318 -13.66 10.05 11.21
CA PRO A 318 -14.19 10.94 10.18
C PRO A 318 -14.80 12.23 10.76
N ASP A 319 -15.19 12.26 12.03
CA ASP A 319 -15.70 13.48 12.68
C ASP A 319 -14.61 14.56 12.83
N ARG A 320 -13.34 14.18 12.69
CA ARG A 320 -12.21 15.12 12.61
C ARG A 320 -12.02 15.71 11.21
N LEU A 321 -12.76 15.21 10.22
CA LEU A 321 -12.73 15.69 8.85
C LEU A 321 -13.89 16.67 8.65
N LYS A 322 -13.71 17.63 7.73
CA LYS A 322 -14.81 18.50 7.31
C LYS A 322 -15.80 17.62 6.55
N GLN A 323 -16.90 17.22 7.20
CA GLN A 323 -17.97 16.48 6.53
C GLN A 323 -18.50 17.32 5.36
N ARG A 324 -18.71 16.66 4.22
CA ARG A 324 -19.28 17.29 3.06
C ARG A 324 -20.76 17.54 3.37
N GLY A 325 -21.19 18.79 3.21
CA GLY A 325 -22.57 19.22 3.50
C GLY A 325 -23.58 18.79 2.44
N ASP A 326 -23.16 18.01 1.44
CA ASP A 326 -24.05 17.45 0.44
C ASP A 326 -24.74 16.22 1.04
N GLY A 327 -25.94 16.43 1.61
CA GLY A 327 -26.83 15.35 2.05
C GLY A 327 -27.32 14.42 0.92
N GLY A 328 -26.58 14.32 -0.18
CA GLY A 328 -26.77 13.32 -1.21
C GLY A 328 -26.40 11.94 -0.65
N ARG A 329 -27.35 11.01 -0.73
CA ARG A 329 -27.10 9.60 -0.42
C ARG A 329 -26.18 9.02 -1.49
N HIS A 330 -24.87 9.13 -1.28
CA HIS A 330 -23.91 8.34 -2.03
C HIS A 330 -23.78 6.96 -1.37
N ASP A 331 -23.43 5.95 -2.17
CA ASP A 331 -23.08 4.65 -1.62
C ASP A 331 -21.78 4.79 -0.83
N THR A 332 -21.65 4.08 0.30
CA THR A 332 -20.43 4.09 1.11
C THR A 332 -19.27 3.45 0.35
N PHE A 333 -18.13 4.15 0.22
CA PHE A 333 -16.94 3.63 -0.43
C PHE A 333 -15.63 4.28 0.05
N LEU A 334 -14.52 3.54 -0.04
CA LEU A 334 -13.15 4.03 0.11
C LEU A 334 -12.33 3.71 -1.13
N LYS A 335 -11.50 4.65 -1.58
CA LYS A 335 -10.47 4.38 -2.59
C LYS A 335 -9.11 4.21 -1.94
N ILE A 336 -8.35 3.25 -2.44
CA ILE A 336 -7.00 2.94 -1.98
C ILE A 336 -6.04 3.26 -3.11
N LYS A 337 -5.06 4.10 -2.82
CA LYS A 337 -4.11 4.63 -3.81
C LYS A 337 -2.69 4.48 -3.29
N LEU A 338 -1.77 4.05 -4.16
CA LEU A 338 -0.33 4.02 -3.88
C LEU A 338 0.27 5.36 -4.24
N VAL A 339 1.05 5.94 -3.33
CA VAL A 339 1.82 7.16 -3.56
C VAL A 339 3.30 6.86 -3.45
N ILE A 340 4.08 7.37 -4.40
CA ILE A 340 5.53 7.31 -4.41
C ILE A 340 6.07 8.73 -4.43
N THR A 341 7.01 8.99 -3.54
CA THR A 341 7.65 10.31 -3.34
C THR A 341 9.15 10.19 -3.55
N GLU A 342 9.73 11.24 -4.16
CA GLU A 342 11.17 11.31 -4.36
C GLU A 342 11.83 11.64 -3.02
N MET A 343 12.83 10.86 -2.65
CA MET A 343 13.74 11.27 -1.58
C MET A 343 14.66 12.36 -2.12
N ASP A 344 14.94 13.37 -1.29
CA ASP A 344 15.68 14.56 -1.72
C ASP A 344 17.00 14.19 -2.45
N THR A 345 17.20 14.76 -3.64
CA THR A 345 18.38 14.48 -4.49
C THR A 345 19.68 14.82 -3.76
N GLU A 346 19.66 15.76 -2.83
CA GLU A 346 20.82 16.06 -1.99
C GLU A 346 21.21 14.91 -1.05
N VAL A 347 20.21 14.20 -0.55
CA VAL A 347 20.39 13.01 0.29
C VAL A 347 20.91 11.87 -0.59
N PHE A 348 20.32 11.68 -1.77
CA PHE A 348 20.80 10.71 -2.76
C PHE A 348 22.27 10.96 -3.16
N HIS A 349 22.63 12.20 -3.50
CA HIS A 349 24.00 12.54 -3.89
C HIS A 349 24.99 12.44 -2.74
N ARG A 350 24.57 12.65 -1.49
CA ARG A 350 25.41 12.42 -0.30
C ARG A 350 25.63 10.92 -0.06
N ILE A 351 24.57 10.12 -0.17
CA ILE A 351 24.63 8.66 -0.04
C ILE A 351 25.50 8.04 -1.14
N CYS A 352 25.24 8.37 -2.41
CA CYS A 352 26.04 7.87 -3.53
C CYS A 352 27.50 8.32 -3.45
N ARG A 353 27.79 9.54 -2.99
CA ARG A 353 29.19 9.99 -2.79
C ARG A 353 29.89 9.23 -1.67
N ARG A 354 29.19 8.90 -0.57
CA ARG A 354 29.79 8.22 0.58
C ARG A 354 29.99 6.72 0.37
N PHE A 355 29.20 6.13 -0.52
CA PHE A 355 29.17 4.69 -0.71
C PHE A 355 29.37 4.22 -2.15
N ALA A 356 29.87 5.05 -3.06
CA ALA A 356 30.14 4.68 -4.46
C ALA A 356 30.92 3.35 -4.62
N ASN A 357 31.77 3.00 -3.65
CA ASN A 357 32.55 1.75 -3.66
C ASN A 357 31.85 0.55 -3.00
N THR A 358 30.79 0.76 -2.21
CA THR A 358 30.04 -0.29 -1.47
C THR A 358 28.62 -0.50 -2.00
N PHE A 359 28.05 0.49 -2.71
CA PHE A 359 26.68 0.48 -3.24
C PHE A 359 26.48 -0.45 -4.44
N SER A 360 27.55 -0.86 -5.12
CA SER A 360 27.45 -1.76 -6.27
C SER A 360 26.77 -3.10 -5.93
N THR A 361 26.85 -3.58 -4.69
CA THR A 361 26.32 -4.89 -4.29
C THR A 361 25.07 -4.82 -3.43
N THR A 362 24.99 -3.89 -2.46
CA THR A 362 23.82 -3.81 -1.55
C THR A 362 22.60 -3.17 -2.22
N VAL A 363 22.78 -2.13 -3.05
CA VAL A 363 21.67 -1.52 -3.81
C VAL A 363 21.16 -2.40 -4.94
N ARG A 364 22.00 -3.31 -5.47
CA ARG A 364 21.51 -4.35 -6.40
C ARG A 364 20.66 -5.41 -5.71
N ASN A 365 20.84 -5.62 -4.40
CA ASN A 365 20.14 -6.65 -3.64
C ASN A 365 18.91 -6.14 -2.89
N SER A 366 18.78 -4.82 -2.66
CA SER A 366 17.50 -4.26 -2.26
C SER A 366 16.51 -4.46 -3.41
N ARG A 367 15.37 -5.13 -3.13
CA ARG A 367 14.28 -5.32 -4.13
C ARG A 367 13.63 -3.99 -4.54
N TRP A 368 14.02 -2.90 -3.89
CA TRP A 368 13.31 -1.65 -3.84
C TRP A 368 14.31 -0.48 -3.85
N GLY A 369 14.04 0.51 -4.70
CA GLY A 369 14.85 1.71 -4.83
C GLY A 369 14.73 2.70 -3.65
N MET A 370 15.51 3.78 -3.67
CA MET A 370 15.53 4.85 -2.65
C MET A 370 14.42 5.87 -2.93
N PHE A 371 13.20 5.46 -2.61
CA PHE A 371 12.00 6.29 -2.66
C PHE A 371 11.13 5.98 -1.46
N HIS A 372 10.28 6.94 -1.10
CA HIS A 372 9.34 6.75 -0.02
C HIS A 372 7.95 6.41 -0.57
N THR A 373 7.35 5.36 -0.01
CA THR A 373 6.02 4.89 -0.38
C THR A 373 5.02 5.14 0.73
N ALA A 374 3.83 5.57 0.35
CA ALA A 374 2.70 5.77 1.23
C ALA A 374 1.43 5.23 0.58
N LEU A 375 0.38 5.07 1.39
CA LEU A 375 -0.96 4.75 0.90
C LEU A 375 -1.89 5.90 1.22
N ILE A 376 -2.85 6.13 0.33
CA ILE A 376 -4.03 6.93 0.65
C ILE A 376 -5.22 6.02 0.69
N ILE A 377 -5.90 5.98 1.82
CA ILE A 377 -7.10 5.16 2.07
C ILE A 377 -8.24 6.12 2.40
N GLY A 378 -9.11 6.36 1.43
CA GLY A 378 -10.13 7.42 1.48
C GLY A 378 -9.51 8.78 1.84
N PRO A 379 -9.86 9.38 2.98
CA PRO A 379 -9.31 10.67 3.41
C PRO A 379 -7.95 10.59 4.13
N TRP A 380 -7.39 9.41 4.35
CA TRP A 380 -6.21 9.25 5.22
C TRP A 380 -4.96 8.99 4.39
N TYR A 381 -3.96 9.89 4.50
CA TYR A 381 -2.62 9.67 3.97
C TYR A 381 -1.80 8.91 5.01
N LEU A 382 -1.57 7.62 4.77
CA LEU A 382 -0.87 6.71 5.66
C LEU A 382 0.58 6.50 5.21
N GLU A 383 1.52 6.80 6.09
CA GLU A 383 2.94 6.54 5.84
C GLU A 383 3.65 5.99 7.08
N TRP A 384 4.72 5.25 6.83
CA TRP A 384 5.63 4.75 7.85
C TRP A 384 7.05 5.19 7.50
N ASN A 385 7.72 5.90 8.39
CA ASN A 385 8.99 6.57 8.12
C ASN A 385 10.13 6.05 9.02
N ASP A 386 11.29 6.69 8.93
CA ASP A 386 12.50 6.34 9.68
C ASP A 386 12.38 6.52 11.21
N SER A 387 11.36 7.25 11.68
CA SER A 387 10.96 7.25 13.10
C SER A 387 10.32 5.93 13.56
N SER A 388 10.18 4.92 12.69
CA SER A 388 9.54 3.63 12.99
C SER A 388 8.08 3.75 13.45
N LEU A 389 7.42 4.85 13.07
CA LEU A 389 6.04 5.17 13.40
C LEU A 389 5.20 5.31 12.14
N SER A 390 4.00 4.75 12.20
CA SER A 390 2.94 4.82 11.22
C SER A 390 2.07 6.00 11.59
N THR A 391 1.90 6.88 10.61
CA THR A 391 1.34 8.21 10.83
C THR A 391 0.22 8.43 9.82
N VAL A 392 -0.80 9.17 10.23
CA VAL A 392 -1.92 9.54 9.39
C VAL A 392 -1.91 11.04 9.21
N ARG A 393 -1.67 11.48 7.98
CA ARG A 393 -1.55 12.90 7.62
C ARG A 393 -2.81 13.38 6.92
N LYS A 394 -3.13 14.65 7.15
CA LYS A 394 -4.20 15.37 6.43
C LYS A 394 -3.75 15.79 5.03
N LYS A 395 -2.46 16.13 4.88
CA LYS A 395 -1.86 16.60 3.63
C LYS A 395 -0.83 15.60 3.13
N SER A 396 -0.74 15.49 1.81
CA SER A 396 0.27 14.67 1.15
C SER A 396 1.66 15.33 1.13
N SER A 397 2.65 14.59 0.65
CA SER A 397 4.02 15.07 0.45
C SER A 397 4.16 16.04 -0.75
N SER A 398 4.94 17.10 -0.55
CA SER A 398 5.38 18.07 -1.58
C SER A 398 6.29 17.46 -2.66
N LYS A 399 6.72 16.20 -2.47
CA LYS A 399 7.67 15.50 -3.33
C LYS A 399 7.05 14.28 -4.01
N ALA A 400 5.72 14.19 -4.06
CA ALA A 400 5.05 13.12 -4.78
C ALA A 400 5.48 13.11 -6.25
N VAL A 401 5.86 11.95 -6.76
CA VAL A 401 6.29 11.74 -8.16
C VAL A 401 5.23 10.98 -8.92
N PHE A 402 4.48 10.16 -8.19
CA PHE A 402 3.62 9.17 -8.79
C PHE A 402 2.50 8.77 -7.82
N ALA A 403 1.26 8.70 -8.30
CA ALA A 403 0.12 8.20 -7.53
C ALA A 403 -0.87 7.41 -8.40
N VAL A 404 -1.21 6.19 -7.98
CA VAL A 404 -2.06 5.26 -8.75
C VAL A 404 -3.17 4.65 -7.91
N ASP A 405 -4.35 4.46 -8.51
CA ASP A 405 -5.47 3.76 -7.86
C ASP A 405 -5.20 2.25 -7.84
N ILE A 406 -5.35 1.65 -6.67
CA ILE A 406 -5.19 0.21 -6.46
C ILE A 406 -6.56 -0.47 -6.45
N ALA A 407 -7.47 0.05 -5.61
CA ALA A 407 -8.78 -0.55 -5.40
C ALA A 407 -9.83 0.50 -5.01
N LYS A 408 -11.10 0.16 -5.27
CA LYS A 408 -12.26 0.83 -4.69
C LYS A 408 -12.99 -0.21 -3.85
N ILE A 409 -13.13 0.06 -2.56
CA ILE A 409 -13.88 -0.75 -1.60
C ILE A 409 -15.25 -0.10 -1.47
N GLU A 410 -16.30 -0.86 -1.73
CA GLU A 410 -17.69 -0.40 -1.69
C GLU A 410 -18.48 -1.21 -0.66
N GLY A 411 -19.43 -0.55 0.00
CA GLY A 411 -20.26 -1.16 1.05
C GLY A 411 -19.82 -0.74 2.45
N GLN A 412 -20.81 -0.44 3.31
CA GLN A 412 -20.56 0.04 4.67
C GLN A 412 -19.75 -0.95 5.50
N ARG A 413 -20.05 -2.25 5.38
CA ARG A 413 -19.39 -3.28 6.17
C ARG A 413 -17.92 -3.41 5.77
N GLU A 414 -17.66 -3.50 4.48
CA GLU A 414 -16.34 -3.62 3.89
C GLU A 414 -15.48 -2.39 4.20
N VAL A 415 -16.07 -1.19 4.16
CA VAL A 415 -15.40 0.05 4.57
C VAL A 415 -15.02 0.03 6.06
N ASN A 416 -15.93 -0.39 6.95
CA ASN A 416 -15.63 -0.51 8.37
C ASN A 416 -14.50 -1.52 8.63
N GLU A 417 -14.58 -2.70 7.99
CA GLU A 417 -13.57 -3.76 8.10
C GLU A 417 -12.18 -3.28 7.64
N VAL A 418 -12.11 -2.48 6.56
CA VAL A 418 -10.86 -1.87 6.09
C VAL A 418 -10.30 -0.89 7.12
N ILE A 419 -11.13 -0.01 7.69
CA ILE A 419 -10.65 0.98 8.67
C ILE A 419 -10.14 0.29 9.94
N ASP A 420 -10.85 -0.72 10.43
CA ASP A 420 -10.41 -1.54 11.56
C ASP A 420 -9.07 -2.25 11.25
N SER A 421 -8.95 -2.82 10.06
CA SER A 421 -7.74 -3.51 9.61
C SER A 421 -6.53 -2.56 9.52
N VAL A 422 -6.73 -1.35 9.00
CA VAL A 422 -5.69 -0.31 8.92
C VAL A 422 -5.20 0.06 10.32
N ALA A 423 -6.11 0.35 11.25
CA ALA A 423 -5.73 0.68 12.62
C ALA A 423 -4.98 -0.47 13.30
N GLN A 424 -5.42 -1.70 13.09
CA GLN A 424 -4.79 -2.86 13.67
C GLN A 424 -3.37 -3.07 13.15
N LEU A 425 -3.14 -2.95 11.84
CA LEU A 425 -1.78 -3.09 11.31
C LEU A 425 -0.87 -1.93 11.73
N CYS A 426 -1.37 -0.69 11.68
CA CYS A 426 -0.61 0.49 12.10
C CYS A 426 -0.13 0.37 13.56
N THR A 427 -1.02 -0.04 14.48
CA THR A 427 -0.65 -0.22 15.90
C THR A 427 0.36 -1.33 16.13
N VAL A 428 0.28 -2.43 15.36
CA VAL A 428 1.29 -3.50 15.40
C VAL A 428 2.65 -3.00 14.89
N TRP A 429 2.67 -2.24 13.80
CA TRP A 429 3.92 -1.67 13.29
C TRP A 429 4.53 -0.65 14.27
N ASN A 430 3.70 0.19 14.87
CA ASN A 430 4.11 1.14 15.90
C ASN A 430 4.64 0.46 17.16
N GLY A 431 4.04 -0.66 17.57
CA GLY A 431 4.47 -1.39 18.77
C GLY A 431 5.69 -2.28 18.57
N TYR A 432 5.94 -2.81 17.35
CA TYR A 432 6.85 -3.96 17.20
C TYR A 432 7.84 -3.90 16.03
N LYS A 433 7.73 -2.93 15.11
CA LYS A 433 8.62 -2.82 13.95
C LYS A 433 9.61 -1.68 14.13
N LEU A 434 10.88 -1.92 13.80
CA LEU A 434 11.91 -0.89 13.75
C LEU A 434 12.29 -0.65 12.29
N TYR A 435 12.53 0.60 11.95
CA TYR A 435 12.90 1.01 10.59
C TYR A 435 14.33 0.58 10.28
N GLU A 436 14.44 -0.19 9.21
CA GLU A 436 15.68 -0.68 8.63
C GLU A 436 15.57 -0.53 7.11
N ASN A 437 16.45 0.27 6.50
CA ASN A 437 16.43 0.60 5.07
C ASN A 437 16.28 -0.63 4.16
N ASP A 438 16.92 -1.75 4.50
CA ASP A 438 16.98 -2.93 3.63
C ASP A 438 15.90 -3.99 3.94
N SER A 439 15.50 -4.10 5.21
CA SER A 439 14.73 -5.25 5.73
C SER A 439 13.38 -4.90 6.33
N CYS A 440 13.14 -3.63 6.68
CA CYS A 440 11.90 -3.18 7.29
C CYS A 440 11.76 -1.66 7.06
N ASN A 441 11.28 -1.27 5.88
CA ASN A 441 11.13 0.14 5.47
C ASN A 441 9.67 0.46 5.08
N CYS A 442 9.41 1.68 4.61
CA CYS A 442 8.08 2.13 4.18
C CYS A 442 7.44 1.24 3.11
N GLN A 443 8.24 0.60 2.26
CA GLN A 443 7.76 -0.24 1.17
C GLN A 443 7.29 -1.60 1.70
N HIS A 444 8.01 -2.15 2.68
CA HIS A 444 7.57 -3.34 3.40
C HIS A 444 6.26 -3.07 4.15
N PHE A 445 6.10 -1.89 4.74
CA PHE A 445 4.85 -1.48 5.38
C PHE A 445 3.68 -1.43 4.39
N VAL A 446 3.87 -0.78 3.24
CA VAL A 446 2.84 -0.68 2.21
C VAL A 446 2.45 -2.07 1.67
N ILE A 447 3.42 -2.95 1.40
CA ILE A 447 3.13 -4.32 0.95
C ILE A 447 2.37 -5.09 2.02
N ASP A 448 2.84 -5.09 3.27
CA ASP A 448 2.16 -5.78 4.36
C ASP A 448 0.74 -5.24 4.56
N MET A 449 0.51 -3.93 4.38
CA MET A 449 -0.83 -3.32 4.41
C MET A 449 -1.72 -3.82 3.27
N LEU A 450 -1.21 -3.86 2.03
CA LEU A 450 -1.99 -4.36 0.90
C LEU A 450 -2.33 -5.84 1.04
N GLU A 451 -1.39 -6.66 1.49
CA GLU A 451 -1.64 -8.09 1.79
C GLU A 451 -2.66 -8.25 2.92
N TYR A 452 -2.55 -7.44 3.98
CA TYR A 452 -3.47 -7.48 5.12
C TYR A 452 -4.91 -7.11 4.78
N LEU A 453 -5.07 -6.20 3.80
CA LEU A 453 -6.36 -5.81 3.25
C LEU A 453 -6.88 -6.77 2.16
N GLY A 454 -6.13 -7.82 1.80
CA GLY A 454 -6.50 -8.74 0.72
C GLY A 454 -6.40 -8.11 -0.68
N LEU A 455 -5.52 -7.11 -0.84
CA LEU A 455 -5.34 -6.33 -2.06
C LEU A 455 -4.01 -6.60 -2.77
N GLY A 456 -3.23 -7.59 -2.32
CA GLY A 456 -1.99 -8.02 -2.98
C GLY A 456 -2.22 -8.34 -4.45
N ASP A 457 -3.19 -9.21 -4.74
CA ASP A 457 -3.57 -9.58 -6.12
C ASP A 457 -4.12 -8.38 -6.91
N SER A 458 -4.90 -7.51 -6.27
CA SER A 458 -5.43 -6.30 -6.92
C SER A 458 -4.29 -5.38 -7.37
N PHE A 459 -3.26 -5.22 -6.54
CA PHE A 459 -2.09 -4.42 -6.86
C PHE A 459 -1.26 -5.04 -8.01
N GLU A 460 -0.99 -6.34 -7.97
CA GLU A 460 -0.27 -7.02 -9.06
C GLU A 460 -1.08 -6.97 -10.37
N ASN A 461 -2.40 -7.14 -10.30
CA ASN A 461 -3.29 -6.96 -11.45
C ASN A 461 -3.22 -5.54 -12.03
N VAL A 462 -3.14 -4.50 -11.20
CA VAL A 462 -2.94 -3.12 -11.66
C VAL A 462 -1.61 -3.03 -12.42
N LEU A 463 -0.51 -3.55 -11.86
CA LEU A 463 0.78 -3.54 -12.56
C LEU A 463 0.72 -4.32 -13.88
N GLU A 464 0.09 -5.49 -13.91
CA GLU A 464 -0.02 -6.32 -15.12
C GLU A 464 -0.89 -5.69 -16.21
N ARG A 465 -1.99 -5.05 -15.83
CA ARG A 465 -2.88 -4.34 -16.76
C ARG A 465 -2.22 -3.07 -17.34
N PHE A 466 -1.20 -2.54 -16.66
CA PHE A 466 -0.50 -1.32 -17.06
C PHE A 466 1.02 -1.58 -17.23
N PRO A 467 1.48 -2.26 -18.30
CA PRO A 467 2.90 -2.49 -18.58
C PRO A 467 3.81 -1.26 -18.50
N PRO A 468 3.43 -0.05 -18.98
CA PRO A 468 4.25 1.16 -18.78
C PRO A 468 4.46 1.50 -17.31
N LEU A 469 3.42 1.32 -16.49
CA LEU A 469 3.49 1.49 -15.05
C LEU A 469 4.34 0.38 -14.41
N LYS A 470 4.15 -0.89 -14.78
CA LYS A 470 5.00 -1.99 -14.29
C LYS A 470 6.47 -1.76 -14.64
N GLU A 471 6.75 -1.27 -15.83
CA GLU A 471 8.11 -0.89 -16.23
C GLU A 471 8.65 0.28 -15.41
N TYR A 472 7.83 1.30 -15.14
CA TYR A 472 8.15 2.43 -14.27
C TYR A 472 8.53 1.94 -12.86
N ILE A 473 7.67 1.14 -12.22
CA ILE A 473 7.90 0.56 -10.89
C ILE A 473 9.13 -0.36 -10.91
N ASN A 474 9.32 -1.16 -11.96
CA ASN A 474 10.50 -2.03 -12.08
C ASN A 474 11.80 -1.23 -12.25
N LYS A 475 11.78 -0.13 -12.99
CA LYS A 475 12.92 0.79 -13.10
C LYS A 475 13.21 1.42 -11.74
N LEU A 476 12.18 1.87 -11.04
CA LEU A 476 12.29 2.44 -9.71
C LEU A 476 12.88 1.42 -8.72
N LYS A 477 12.36 0.18 -8.69
CA LYS A 477 12.92 -0.96 -7.93
C LYS A 477 14.40 -1.20 -8.23
N LYS A 478 14.77 -1.25 -9.50
CA LYS A 478 16.15 -1.59 -9.95
C LYS A 478 17.16 -0.46 -9.78
N ARG A 479 16.75 0.80 -9.97
CA ARG A 479 17.66 1.93 -10.11
C ARG A 479 17.75 2.81 -8.87
N GLY A 480 16.83 2.68 -7.92
CA GLY A 480 16.83 3.59 -6.78
C GLY A 480 16.08 4.89 -7.02
N VAL A 481 15.97 5.31 -8.28
CA VAL A 481 15.48 6.63 -8.68
C VAL A 481 14.57 6.49 -9.88
N CYS A 482 13.55 7.34 -9.95
CA CYS A 482 12.72 7.44 -11.14
C CYS A 482 12.23 8.87 -11.33
N ASP A 483 12.60 9.47 -12.46
CA ASP A 483 12.03 10.73 -12.89
C ASP A 483 10.57 10.53 -13.35
N MET A 484 9.75 11.59 -13.37
CA MET A 484 8.45 11.59 -14.07
C MET A 484 8.63 11.54 -15.60
N ALA A 485 9.20 10.44 -16.07
CA ALA A 485 9.61 10.27 -17.45
C ALA A 485 8.56 9.54 -18.28
N TYR A 486 8.23 10.12 -19.44
CA TYR A 486 7.35 9.54 -20.44
C TYR A 486 8.10 9.33 -21.77
N TYR A 487 7.78 8.26 -22.50
CA TYR A 487 8.37 8.00 -23.82
C TYR A 487 7.38 8.39 -24.91
N VAL A 488 7.69 9.45 -25.64
CA VAL A 488 6.80 10.02 -26.66
C VAL A 488 6.91 9.22 -27.96
N ASP A 489 5.75 8.90 -28.54
CA ASP A 489 5.65 8.30 -29.87
C ASP A 489 6.13 9.28 -30.95
N ASP A 490 6.89 8.80 -31.94
CA ASP A 490 7.47 9.64 -32.98
C ASP A 490 6.40 10.40 -33.79
N ARG A 491 5.19 9.83 -33.95
CA ARG A 491 4.07 10.49 -34.63
C ARG A 491 3.51 11.64 -33.80
N ILE A 492 3.36 11.44 -32.48
CA ILE A 492 2.93 12.49 -31.55
C ILE A 492 3.97 13.60 -31.49
N ALA A 493 5.26 13.24 -31.34
CA ALA A 493 6.36 14.21 -31.29
C ALA A 493 6.44 15.04 -32.58
N LYS A 494 6.27 14.42 -33.75
CA LYS A 494 6.22 15.12 -35.05
C LYS A 494 5.03 16.08 -35.11
N ALA A 495 3.83 15.62 -34.77
CA ALA A 495 2.63 16.46 -34.77
C ALA A 495 2.77 17.68 -33.83
N ILE A 496 3.36 17.50 -32.64
CA ILE A 496 3.62 18.60 -31.69
C ILE A 496 4.61 19.61 -32.29
N LYS A 497 5.68 19.16 -32.96
CA LYS A 497 6.70 20.04 -33.57
C LYS A 497 6.14 20.87 -34.71
N GLU A 498 5.27 20.28 -35.53
CA GLU A 498 4.67 20.89 -36.71
C GLU A 498 3.45 21.78 -36.38
N SER A 499 2.79 21.55 -35.24
CA SER A 499 1.62 22.34 -34.82
C SER A 499 1.96 23.81 -34.58
N THR A 500 1.10 24.72 -35.03
CA THR A 500 1.18 26.16 -34.72
C THR A 500 0.56 26.51 -33.37
N GLN A 501 -0.21 25.59 -32.77
CA GLN A 501 -0.95 25.80 -31.52
C GLN A 501 -0.16 25.40 -30.27
N THR A 502 0.95 24.69 -30.42
CA THR A 502 1.79 24.24 -29.31
C THR A 502 2.86 25.29 -28.94
N SER A 503 3.11 25.42 -27.64
CA SER A 503 4.09 26.32 -27.06
C SER A 503 5.51 25.92 -27.46
N ARG A 504 6.43 26.89 -27.42
CA ARG A 504 7.85 26.65 -27.66
C ARG A 504 8.44 25.65 -26.65
N ALA A 505 7.99 25.71 -25.40
CA ALA A 505 8.45 24.82 -24.34
C ALA A 505 8.04 23.37 -24.64
N LEU A 506 6.80 23.14 -25.09
CA LEU A 506 6.32 21.81 -25.46
C LEU A 506 7.05 21.25 -26.68
N LYS A 507 7.31 22.09 -27.69
CA LYS A 507 8.12 21.69 -28.87
C LYS A 507 9.55 21.31 -28.50
N GLU A 508 10.17 22.03 -27.57
CA GLU A 508 11.51 21.71 -27.07
C GLU A 508 11.50 20.39 -26.31
N LEU A 509 10.51 20.18 -25.44
CA LEU A 509 10.35 18.98 -24.64
C LEU A 509 10.37 17.72 -25.51
N VAL A 510 9.57 17.69 -26.58
CA VAL A 510 9.43 16.51 -27.47
C VAL A 510 10.54 16.36 -28.51
N LYS A 511 11.61 17.17 -28.45
CA LYS A 511 12.82 16.88 -29.23
C LYS A 511 13.44 15.54 -28.81
N ASN A 512 13.33 15.23 -27.52
CA ASN A 512 13.80 13.98 -26.95
C ASN A 512 12.67 12.95 -26.95
N LYS A 513 13.03 11.67 -27.16
CA LYS A 513 12.07 10.57 -27.07
C LYS A 513 11.60 10.34 -25.63
N LYS A 514 12.49 10.50 -24.66
CA LYS A 514 12.18 10.48 -23.22
C LYS A 514 11.98 11.93 -22.76
N VAL A 515 10.82 12.25 -22.21
CA VAL A 515 10.48 13.59 -21.72
C VAL A 515 10.18 13.55 -20.22
N THR A 516 10.51 14.63 -19.52
CA THR A 516 10.16 14.84 -18.11
C THR A 516 9.43 16.18 -18.01
N PHE A 517 8.24 16.17 -17.41
CA PHE A 517 7.42 17.38 -17.29
C PHE A 517 7.95 18.27 -16.16
N ALA A 518 8.42 19.46 -16.52
CA ALA A 518 8.94 20.43 -15.54
C ALA A 518 7.84 21.21 -14.83
N SER A 519 6.63 21.24 -15.39
CA SER A 519 5.47 21.88 -14.78
C SER A 519 4.17 21.18 -15.13
N HIS A 520 3.17 21.37 -14.28
CA HIS A 520 1.82 20.85 -14.46
C HIS A 520 1.17 21.43 -15.74
N LYS A 521 1.32 22.74 -15.98
CA LYS A 521 0.88 23.38 -17.24
C LYS A 521 1.43 22.68 -18.49
N LEU A 522 2.69 22.25 -18.46
CA LEU A 522 3.33 21.60 -19.61
C LEU A 522 2.78 20.17 -19.83
N LEU A 523 2.44 19.45 -18.75
CA LEU A 523 1.73 18.19 -18.83
C LEU A 523 0.31 18.38 -19.38
N ASP A 524 -0.42 19.38 -18.89
CA ASP A 524 -1.77 19.69 -19.34
C ASP A 524 -1.80 20.04 -20.83
N GLU A 525 -0.87 20.87 -21.30
CA GLU A 525 -0.72 21.22 -22.71
C GLU A 525 -0.43 19.98 -23.57
N PHE A 526 0.49 19.12 -23.11
CA PHE A 526 0.84 17.88 -23.80
C PHE A 526 -0.37 16.94 -23.95
N VAL A 527 -1.11 16.71 -22.87
CA VAL A 527 -2.27 15.81 -22.87
C VAL A 527 -3.43 16.41 -23.66
N SER A 528 -3.69 17.71 -23.53
CA SER A 528 -4.72 18.41 -24.30
C SER A 528 -4.46 18.29 -25.80
N PHE A 529 -3.20 18.48 -26.23
CA PHE A 529 -2.81 18.31 -27.62
C PHE A 529 -3.07 16.88 -28.11
N ILE A 530 -2.71 15.86 -27.32
CA ILE A 530 -2.94 14.45 -27.65
C ILE A 530 -4.44 14.18 -27.80
N MET A 531 -5.27 14.63 -26.87
CA MET A 531 -6.72 14.39 -26.90
C MET A 531 -7.37 15.03 -28.13
N GLN A 532 -6.92 16.20 -28.54
CA GLN A 532 -7.45 16.91 -29.71
C GLN A 532 -7.02 16.29 -31.05
N ASN A 533 -5.75 15.87 -31.16
CA ASN A 533 -5.17 15.43 -32.44
C ASN A 533 -5.14 13.91 -32.61
N PHE A 534 -5.26 13.16 -31.51
CA PHE A 534 -5.25 11.71 -31.47
C PHE A 534 -6.40 11.21 -30.59
N PRO A 535 -7.67 11.40 -30.98
CA PRO A 535 -8.83 11.09 -30.13
C PRO A 535 -8.91 9.60 -29.73
N LEU A 536 -8.35 8.71 -30.56
CA LEU A 536 -8.26 7.28 -30.25
C LEU A 536 -7.12 6.93 -29.28
N PHE A 537 -6.30 7.89 -28.85
CA PHE A 537 -5.20 7.64 -27.91
C PHE A 537 -5.73 7.10 -26.57
N ILE A 538 -6.80 7.70 -26.04
CA ILE A 538 -7.38 7.25 -24.76
C ILE A 538 -7.86 5.80 -24.86
N THR A 539 -8.50 5.44 -25.97
CA THR A 539 -9.04 4.09 -26.19
C THR A 539 -7.93 3.07 -26.49
N ASN A 540 -6.99 3.41 -27.38
CA ASN A 540 -5.99 2.47 -27.87
C ASN A 540 -4.74 2.40 -26.98
N ARG A 541 -4.50 3.43 -26.17
CA ARG A 541 -3.33 3.58 -25.30
C ARG A 541 -3.73 3.99 -23.90
N GLN A 542 -4.81 3.39 -23.39
CA GLN A 542 -5.33 3.63 -22.04
C GLN A 542 -4.23 3.54 -20.96
N GLN A 543 -3.27 2.64 -21.13
CA GLN A 543 -2.17 2.44 -20.19
C GLN A 543 -1.22 3.63 -20.12
N GLU A 544 -0.91 4.25 -21.26
CA GLU A 544 -0.09 5.47 -21.32
C GLU A 544 -0.86 6.66 -20.74
N TYR A 545 -2.16 6.71 -20.99
CA TYR A 545 -3.05 7.72 -20.42
C TYR A 545 -3.12 7.65 -18.88
N GLU A 546 -3.23 6.46 -18.29
CA GLU A 546 -3.22 6.29 -16.83
C GLU A 546 -1.85 6.65 -16.22
N LEU A 547 -0.73 6.43 -16.93
CA LEU A 547 0.58 6.90 -16.47
C LEU A 547 0.65 8.44 -16.46
N LEU A 548 0.18 9.11 -17.51
CA LEU A 548 0.13 10.58 -17.57
C LEU A 548 -0.80 11.16 -16.50
N LYS A 549 -1.91 10.48 -16.22
CA LYS A 549 -2.82 10.82 -15.12
C LYS A 549 -2.18 10.62 -13.74
N ALA A 550 -1.33 9.61 -13.57
CA ALA A 550 -0.56 9.42 -12.34
C ALA A 550 0.46 10.56 -12.13
N PHE A 551 1.01 11.13 -13.21
CA PHE A 551 1.86 12.32 -13.16
C PHE A 551 1.07 13.59 -12.83
N ASP A 552 -0.11 13.78 -13.41
CA ASP A 552 -1.03 14.88 -13.06
C ASP A 552 -1.34 14.86 -11.55
N ARG A 553 -1.74 13.71 -11.04
CA ARG A 553 -1.96 13.49 -9.61
C ARG A 553 -0.77 13.85 -8.75
N ALA A 554 0.45 13.52 -9.20
CA ALA A 554 1.65 13.92 -8.49
C ALA A 554 1.75 15.45 -8.39
N PHE A 555 1.50 16.20 -9.47
CA PHE A 555 1.47 17.67 -9.40
C PHE A 555 0.39 18.20 -8.46
N TRP A 556 -0.81 17.62 -8.45
CA TRP A 556 -1.86 17.97 -7.48
C TRP A 556 -1.45 17.71 -6.03
N LEU A 557 -0.78 16.60 -5.75
CA LEU A 557 -0.26 16.33 -4.41
C LEU A 557 0.77 17.38 -3.99
N ARG A 558 1.66 17.77 -4.92
CA ARG A 558 2.62 18.84 -4.67
C ARG A 558 1.90 20.15 -4.37
N SER A 559 0.98 20.60 -5.22
CA SER A 559 0.29 21.88 -5.01
C SER A 559 -0.50 21.94 -3.69
N GLN A 560 -1.00 20.81 -3.19
CA GLN A 560 -1.69 20.72 -1.90
C GLN A 560 -0.76 20.69 -0.69
N SER A 561 0.54 20.52 -0.92
CA SER A 561 1.54 20.59 0.14
C SER A 561 1.74 22.03 0.60
N SER A 562 2.01 22.23 1.89
CA SER A 562 2.16 23.58 2.45
C SER A 562 3.38 24.36 1.96
N GLN A 563 4.28 23.73 1.20
CA GLN A 563 5.53 24.34 0.76
C GLN A 563 5.45 24.97 -0.64
N THR A 564 4.46 24.60 -1.44
CA THR A 564 4.43 24.91 -2.88
C THR A 564 3.10 25.48 -3.33
N GLU A 565 2.29 26.02 -2.41
CA GLU A 565 0.98 26.60 -2.76
C GLU A 565 1.14 27.76 -3.76
N ASP A 566 2.19 28.56 -3.59
CA ASP A 566 2.54 29.69 -4.49
C ASP A 566 3.46 29.28 -5.66
N ASP A 567 3.84 28.00 -5.79
CA ASP A 567 4.75 27.55 -6.84
C ASP A 567 4.00 27.36 -8.16
N GLU A 568 4.22 28.26 -9.12
CA GLU A 568 3.59 28.22 -10.44
C GLU A 568 3.88 26.93 -11.23
N THR A 569 4.95 26.18 -10.90
CA THR A 569 5.31 24.95 -11.60
C THR A 569 4.37 23.80 -11.29
N VAL A 570 3.70 23.80 -10.12
CA VAL A 570 2.76 22.75 -9.71
C VAL A 570 1.30 23.13 -9.99
N GLN A 571 1.04 24.37 -10.42
CA GLN A 571 -0.29 24.86 -10.75
C GLN A 571 -0.75 24.39 -12.13
N PRO A 572 -2.01 23.93 -12.27
CA PRO A 572 -2.54 23.48 -13.55
C PRO A 572 -2.62 24.63 -14.56
N MET A 573 -2.88 24.28 -15.82
CA MET A 573 -3.25 25.25 -16.83
C MET A 573 -4.61 25.86 -16.49
N VAL A 574 -4.71 27.18 -16.57
CA VAL A 574 -5.93 27.95 -16.30
C VAL A 574 -6.25 28.86 -17.48
N ASP A 575 -7.53 29.08 -17.72
CA ASP A 575 -8.00 30.09 -18.67
C ASP A 575 -7.68 31.49 -18.13
N MET A 576 -6.97 32.31 -18.90
CA MET A 576 -6.60 33.65 -18.44
C MET A 576 -7.82 34.56 -18.21
N HIS A 577 -8.91 34.34 -18.96
CA HIS A 577 -10.09 35.19 -18.90
C HIS A 577 -11.08 34.71 -17.84
N THR A 578 -11.35 33.41 -17.78
CA THR A 578 -12.34 32.86 -16.86
C THR A 578 -11.75 32.40 -15.52
N GLN A 579 -10.43 32.25 -15.42
CA GLN A 579 -9.73 31.61 -14.29
C GLN A 579 -10.18 30.16 -14.05
N GLU A 580 -10.83 29.53 -15.03
CA GLU A 580 -11.24 28.13 -14.95
C GLU A 580 -10.05 27.20 -15.19
N CYS A 581 -10.01 26.10 -14.45
CA CYS A 581 -9.03 25.03 -14.65
C CYS A 581 -9.22 24.38 -16.04
N LYS A 582 -8.15 24.33 -16.84
CA LYS A 582 -8.11 23.68 -18.16
C LYS A 582 -7.33 22.36 -18.14
N CYS A 583 -7.01 21.84 -16.96
CA CYS A 583 -6.39 20.52 -16.81
C CYS A 583 -7.29 19.44 -17.45
N PRO A 584 -6.78 18.65 -18.42
CA PRO A 584 -7.58 17.62 -19.12
C PRO A 584 -8.01 16.47 -18.20
N PHE A 585 -7.39 16.32 -17.04
CA PHE A 585 -7.75 15.31 -16.04
C PHE A 585 -8.76 15.83 -14.99
N ASN A 586 -9.04 17.13 -14.95
CA ASN A 586 -10.05 17.72 -14.08
C ASN A 586 -11.45 17.58 -14.72
N LYS A 587 -12.08 16.43 -14.52
CA LYS A 587 -13.44 16.19 -15.03
C LYS A 587 -14.44 17.09 -14.28
N ASN A 588 -15.37 17.69 -15.03
CA ASN A 588 -16.54 18.46 -14.56
C ASN A 588 -16.31 19.95 -14.27
N ASN A 589 -15.26 20.58 -14.81
CA ASN A 589 -14.98 22.03 -14.59
C ASN A 589 -14.99 22.41 -13.10
N GLN A 590 -14.60 21.48 -12.22
CA GLN A 590 -14.61 21.76 -10.79
C GLN A 590 -13.58 22.86 -10.50
N PRO A 591 -13.84 23.73 -9.50
CA PRO A 591 -12.87 24.73 -9.06
C PRO A 591 -11.50 24.11 -8.80
N ILE A 592 -10.42 24.86 -9.03
CA ILE A 592 -9.03 24.40 -8.79
C ILE A 592 -8.83 23.88 -7.35
N THR A 593 -9.57 24.45 -6.41
CA THR A 593 -9.55 24.08 -4.98
C THR A 593 -10.29 22.78 -4.67
N GLU A 594 -11.17 22.33 -5.56
CA GLU A 594 -12.07 21.18 -5.38
C GLU A 594 -11.77 20.06 -6.37
N VAL A 595 -10.64 20.10 -7.07
CA VAL A 595 -10.34 19.08 -8.07
C VAL A 595 -10.39 17.71 -7.41
N ASN A 596 -11.19 16.82 -8.00
CA ASN A 596 -11.46 15.43 -7.60
C ASN A 596 -10.20 14.54 -7.58
N ASN A 597 -9.06 15.09 -8.00
CA ASN A 597 -7.74 14.54 -7.82
C ASN A 597 -7.06 14.99 -6.51
N SER A 598 -7.77 15.68 -5.60
CA SER A 598 -7.35 15.75 -4.19
C SER A 598 -7.36 14.33 -3.68
N ILE A 599 -6.16 13.76 -3.67
CA ILE A 599 -5.99 12.33 -3.42
C ILE A 599 -6.47 12.02 -2.00
N VAL A 600 -6.41 13.03 -1.13
CA VAL A 600 -7.14 13.19 0.12
C VAL A 600 -8.19 14.30 -0.08
N GLY A 601 -9.50 14.01 -0.21
CA GLY A 601 -10.46 15.12 -0.10
C GLY A 601 -11.91 14.90 -0.47
N ILE A 602 -12.24 14.30 -1.61
CA ILE A 602 -13.67 14.26 -2.04
C ILE A 602 -14.14 12.95 -2.65
N ASP A 603 -13.27 11.95 -2.70
CA ASP A 603 -13.51 10.70 -3.42
C ASP A 603 -13.62 9.52 -2.43
N TYR A 604 -14.43 9.72 -1.40
CA TYR A 604 -14.75 8.74 -0.38
C TYR A 604 -16.13 9.05 0.22
N ASP A 605 -16.77 8.01 0.74
CA ASP A 605 -17.92 8.11 1.60
C ASP A 605 -17.76 7.04 2.68
N VAL A 606 -17.62 7.45 3.95
CA VAL A 606 -17.49 6.52 5.09
C VAL A 606 -18.86 6.07 5.64
N GLY A 607 -19.94 6.60 5.08
CA GLY A 607 -21.32 6.35 5.48
C GLY A 607 -21.55 6.64 6.96
N ASN A 608 -22.09 5.66 7.66
CA ASN A 608 -22.39 5.73 9.09
C ASN A 608 -21.21 5.28 9.97
N TYR A 609 -19.98 5.18 9.43
CA TYR A 609 -18.82 4.83 10.24
C TYR A 609 -18.59 5.91 11.29
N THR A 610 -18.56 5.50 12.55
CA THR A 610 -18.28 6.37 13.70
C THR A 610 -17.31 5.66 14.61
N THR A 611 -16.49 6.44 15.31
CA THR A 611 -15.56 5.89 16.31
C THR A 611 -16.08 6.17 17.70
N HIS A 612 -16.16 5.14 18.54
CA HIS A 612 -16.53 5.32 19.94
C HIS A 612 -15.38 5.93 20.74
N PHE A 613 -15.71 6.70 21.78
CA PHE A 613 -14.70 7.18 22.72
C PHE A 613 -13.97 5.98 23.36
N PRO A 614 -12.64 5.86 23.25
CA PRO A 614 -11.90 4.71 23.74
C PRO A 614 -12.09 4.53 25.24
N LYS A 615 -12.27 3.29 25.68
CA LYS A 615 -12.36 2.91 27.10
C LYS A 615 -11.32 1.83 27.41
N PRO A 616 -10.68 1.89 28.59
CA PRO A 616 -9.79 0.81 29.00
C PRO A 616 -10.58 -0.49 29.14
N SER A 617 -9.93 -1.60 28.82
CA SER A 617 -10.49 -2.93 28.95
C SER A 617 -10.69 -3.22 30.45
N VAL A 618 -11.93 -3.24 30.92
CA VAL A 618 -12.25 -3.35 32.37
C VAL A 618 -11.85 -4.72 32.97
N ASN A 619 -11.44 -5.69 32.14
CA ASN A 619 -11.19 -7.08 32.52
C ASN A 619 -9.83 -7.62 32.05
N ALA A 620 -8.80 -6.78 31.91
CA ALA A 620 -7.45 -7.20 31.53
C ALA A 620 -6.67 -7.83 32.69
#